data_AF-A0AAU2LQD2-F1
#
_entry.id   AF-A0AAU2LQD2-F1
#
_cell.length_a   1.000
_cell.length_b   1.000
_cell.length_c   1.000
_cell.angle_alpha   90.00
_cell.angle_beta   90.00
_cell.angle_gamma   90.00
#
_symmetry.space_group_name_H-M   'P 1'
#
loop_
_entity.id
_entity.type
_entity.pdbx_description
1 polymer ?
#
loop_
_entity_poly.entity_id
_entity_poly.type
_entity_poly.pdbx_seq_one_letter_code
_entity_poly.pdbx_strand_id
1 'polypeptide(L)'
;MTTPTTTAVDDPGEPGWSKQGRVRTDPDVVLIATAGEVHIARDARAILGREGIAARVVSTPGPQPCGVRARVSVRAGSALGWYQLLGDAGIPVRLDQFAPGGPYTALYAQHGFCAERVAATARAGLARAGHREGA
;
A
#
# COMPACT_ATOMS: atom_id res chain seq x y z
N MET A 1 -20.41 -4.20 27.11
CA MET A 1 -18.97 -3.91 26.90
C MET A 1 -18.67 -4.24 25.45
N THR A 2 -18.67 -3.25 24.58
CA THR A 2 -18.48 -3.43 23.14
C THR A 2 -17.10 -2.94 22.79
N THR A 3 -16.23 -3.84 22.34
CA THR A 3 -14.91 -3.50 21.80
C THR A 3 -15.07 -2.63 20.55
N PRO A 4 -14.34 -1.51 20.39
CA PRO A 4 -14.30 -0.84 19.12
C PRO A 4 -13.44 -1.64 18.14
N THR A 5 -14.07 -2.15 17.08
CA THR A 5 -13.38 -2.60 15.86
C THR A 5 -12.69 -1.39 15.25
N THR A 6 -11.36 -1.33 15.35
CA THR A 6 -10.54 -0.27 14.76
C THR A 6 -10.48 -0.45 13.24
N THR A 7 -11.48 0.08 12.54
CA THR A 7 -11.50 0.21 11.07
C THR A 7 -11.29 1.67 10.69
N ALA A 8 -10.10 2.20 10.92
CA ALA A 8 -9.57 3.38 10.23
C ALA A 8 -8.09 3.51 10.57
N VAL A 9 -7.20 3.23 9.61
CA VAL A 9 -5.77 3.50 9.75
C VAL A 9 -5.35 4.68 8.88
N ASP A 10 -6.10 5.77 8.98
CA ASP A 10 -5.65 7.17 8.88
C ASP A 10 -6.80 8.07 9.40
N ASP A 11 -6.51 9.04 10.27
CA ASP A 11 -7.46 10.09 10.66
C ASP A 11 -7.70 11.02 9.46
N PRO A 12 -8.93 11.45 9.16
CA PRO A 12 -9.22 12.31 8.00
C PRO A 12 -8.55 13.70 8.03
N GLY A 13 -7.81 14.05 9.09
CA GLY A 13 -7.21 15.38 9.26
C GLY A 13 -5.69 15.50 9.13
N GLU A 14 -4.91 14.42 9.01
CA GLU A 14 -3.43 14.55 9.00
C GLU A 14 -2.90 14.98 7.61
N PRO A 15 -2.32 16.19 7.47
CA PRO A 15 -1.88 16.68 6.18
C PRO A 15 -0.70 15.85 5.67
N GLY A 16 -0.90 15.21 4.51
CA GLY A 16 0.18 14.58 3.76
C GLY A 16 1.24 15.63 3.41
N TRP A 17 2.40 15.56 4.07
CA TRP A 17 3.49 16.50 3.87
C TRP A 17 4.04 16.39 2.44
N SER A 18 3.91 17.46 1.66
CA SER A 18 4.69 17.69 0.44
C SER A 18 5.64 18.87 0.66
N LYS A 19 6.87 18.79 0.12
CA LYS A 19 7.90 19.85 0.23
C LYS A 19 7.55 21.15 -0.51
N GLN A 20 6.31 21.31 -0.97
CA GLN A 20 5.82 22.41 -1.80
C GLN A 20 4.55 23.09 -1.24
N GLY A 21 4.19 22.83 0.02
CA GLY A 21 3.14 23.61 0.72
C GLY A 21 1.73 23.45 0.16
N ARG A 22 1.43 22.40 -0.63
CA ARG A 22 0.08 22.10 -1.10
C ARG A 22 -0.48 20.90 -0.33
N VAL A 23 -1.57 21.11 0.41
CA VAL A 23 -2.41 20.01 0.90
C VAL A 23 -3.01 19.35 -0.33
N ARG A 24 -2.52 18.17 -0.70
CA ARG A 24 -3.08 17.39 -1.79
C ARG A 24 -4.14 16.47 -1.21
N THR A 25 -5.40 16.69 -1.58
CA THR A 25 -6.54 15.91 -1.10
C THR A 25 -6.59 14.50 -1.71
N ASP A 26 -5.97 14.32 -2.87
CA ASP A 26 -5.88 13.04 -3.56
C ASP A 26 -4.46 12.42 -3.46
N PRO A 27 -4.33 11.17 -3.00
CA PRO A 27 -3.03 10.50 -2.96
C PRO A 27 -2.60 10.12 -4.38
N ASP A 28 -1.28 10.09 -4.63
CA ASP A 28 -0.78 9.62 -5.93
C ASP A 28 -0.92 8.10 -6.04
N VAL A 29 -0.80 7.40 -4.90
CA VAL A 29 -0.81 5.94 -4.82
C VAL A 29 -1.55 5.46 -3.58
N VAL A 30 -2.25 4.34 -3.70
CA VAL A 30 -2.96 3.68 -2.60
C VAL A 30 -2.24 2.39 -2.23
N LEU A 31 -1.87 2.24 -0.95
CA LEU A 31 -1.30 1.04 -0.36
C LEU A 31 -2.39 0.29 0.41
N ILE A 32 -2.79 -0.88 -0.09
CA ILE A 32 -3.89 -1.69 0.43
C ILE A 32 -3.32 -2.89 1.19
N ALA A 33 -3.42 -2.92 2.51
CA ALA A 33 -2.80 -3.95 3.34
C ALA A 33 -3.83 -4.80 4.10
N THR A 34 -3.48 -6.04 4.45
CA THR A 34 -4.17 -6.80 5.51
C THR A 34 -3.72 -6.33 6.90
N ALA A 35 -4.55 -6.53 7.92
CA ALA A 35 -4.30 -6.01 9.28
C ALA A 35 -2.89 -6.34 9.83
N GLY A 36 -2.35 -7.51 9.49
CA GLY A 36 -0.99 -7.92 9.85
C GLY A 36 0.11 -7.08 9.20
N GLU A 37 -0.10 -6.56 8.00
CA GLU A 37 0.91 -5.89 7.16
C GLU A 37 0.75 -4.37 7.08
N VAL A 38 -0.26 -3.79 7.75
CA VAL A 38 -0.50 -2.33 7.78
C VAL A 38 0.74 -1.56 8.24
N HIS A 39 1.52 -2.12 9.18
CA HIS A 39 2.75 -1.48 9.66
C HIS A 39 3.78 -1.30 8.54
N ILE A 40 3.98 -2.31 7.68
CA ILE A 40 4.87 -2.23 6.51
C ILE A 40 4.37 -1.17 5.52
N ALA A 41 3.06 -1.07 5.30
CA ALA A 41 2.48 -0.07 4.42
C ALA A 41 2.66 1.36 4.96
N ARG A 42 2.59 1.55 6.29
CA ARG A 42 2.86 2.85 6.95
C ARG A 42 4.31 3.26 6.84
N ASP A 43 5.24 2.33 7.02
CA ASP A 43 6.67 2.58 6.86
C ASP A 43 6.99 2.92 5.39
N ALA A 44 6.38 2.22 4.43
CA ALA A 44 6.50 2.54 3.02
C ALA A 44 5.96 3.93 2.68
N ARG A 45 4.82 4.34 3.29
CA ARG A 45 4.31 5.71 3.17
C ARG A 45 5.31 6.73 3.67
N ALA A 46 6.01 6.47 4.78
CA ALA A 46 7.02 7.39 5.30
C ALA A 46 8.21 7.54 4.33
N ILE A 47 8.64 6.45 3.68
CA ILE A 47 9.67 6.49 2.63
C ILE A 47 9.20 7.35 1.45
N LEU A 48 8.01 7.07 0.92
CA LEU A 48 7.42 7.80 -0.22
C LEU A 48 7.23 9.30 0.09
N GLY A 49 6.81 9.64 1.31
CA GLY A 49 6.65 11.03 1.73
C GLY A 49 7.95 11.83 1.72
N ARG A 50 9.10 11.20 2.01
CA ARG A 50 10.43 11.85 1.91
C ARG A 50 10.79 12.21 0.46
N GLU A 51 10.23 11.47 -0.50
CA GLU A 51 10.37 11.66 -1.94
C GLU A 51 9.30 12.62 -2.51
N GLY A 52 8.37 13.11 -1.69
CA GLY A 52 7.27 13.99 -2.11
C GLY A 52 6.04 13.27 -2.70
N ILE A 53 6.00 11.94 -2.60
CA ILE A 53 4.90 11.09 -3.07
C ILE A 53 3.89 10.92 -1.93
N ALA A 54 2.63 11.34 -2.15
CA ALA A 54 1.55 11.15 -1.18
C ALA A 54 0.95 9.76 -1.37
N ALA A 55 1.21 8.88 -0.41
CA ALA A 55 0.61 7.56 -0.36
C ALA A 55 -0.50 7.50 0.70
N ARG A 56 -1.66 6.94 0.34
CA ARG A 56 -2.74 6.62 1.29
C ARG A 56 -2.66 5.14 1.67
N VAL A 57 -2.66 4.85 2.96
CA VAL A 57 -2.72 3.47 3.47
C VAL A 57 -4.17 3.14 3.82
N VAL A 58 -4.65 1.99 3.35
CA VAL A 58 -5.98 1.47 3.64
C VAL A 58 -5.89 -0.02 4.00
N SER A 59 -6.77 -0.50 4.85
CA SER A 59 -6.82 -1.90 5.28
C SER A 59 -7.96 -2.67 4.62
N THR A 60 -7.80 -3.99 4.45
CA THR A 60 -8.89 -4.89 4.03
C THR A 60 -9.42 -5.75 5.20
N PRO A 61 -10.74 -6.00 5.29
CA PRO A 61 -11.81 -5.39 4.47
C PRO A 61 -12.04 -3.92 4.84
N GLY A 62 -12.42 -3.09 3.88
CA GLY A 62 -12.67 -1.66 4.11
C GLY A 62 -12.89 -0.85 2.82
N PRO A 63 -13.45 0.37 2.91
CA PRO A 63 -13.69 1.23 1.76
C PRO A 63 -12.37 1.60 1.08
N GLN A 64 -12.36 1.51 -0.25
CA GLN A 64 -11.20 1.85 -1.07
C GLN A 64 -11.42 3.20 -1.75
N PRO A 65 -10.47 4.14 -1.70
CA PRO A 65 -10.58 5.40 -2.42
C PRO A 65 -10.71 5.13 -3.94
N CYS A 66 -11.65 5.82 -4.58
CA CYS A 66 -11.86 5.77 -6.02
C CYS A 66 -10.92 6.75 -6.75
N GLY A 67 -10.85 6.68 -8.08
CA GLY A 67 -10.12 7.67 -8.90
C GLY A 67 -8.60 7.49 -8.98
N VAL A 68 -7.96 6.83 -8.01
CA VAL A 68 -6.51 6.58 -8.02
C VAL A 68 -6.20 5.26 -8.73
N ARG A 69 -5.43 5.33 -9.83
CA ARG A 69 -5.03 4.16 -10.63
C ARG A 69 -3.83 3.41 -10.05
N ALA A 70 -2.84 4.12 -9.52
CA ALA A 70 -1.68 3.48 -8.90
C ALA A 70 -2.11 2.85 -7.56
N ARG A 71 -2.13 1.52 -7.51
CA ARG A 71 -2.54 0.76 -6.33
C ARG A 71 -1.55 -0.36 -6.06
N VAL A 72 -1.23 -0.59 -4.79
CA VAL A 72 -0.32 -1.65 -4.35
C VAL A 72 -0.97 -2.44 -3.25
N SER A 73 -1.09 -3.76 -3.41
CA SER A 73 -1.52 -4.62 -2.30
C SER A 73 -0.30 -5.09 -1.50
N VAL A 74 -0.42 -5.15 -0.19
CA VAL A 74 0.64 -5.56 0.74
C VAL A 74 0.10 -6.70 1.59
N ARG A 75 0.44 -7.94 1.22
CA ARG A 75 0.00 -9.13 1.94
C ARG A 75 1.03 -10.26 1.88
N ALA A 76 1.24 -10.92 3.01
CA ALA A 76 1.88 -12.22 3.04
C ALA A 76 0.89 -13.30 2.58
N GLY A 77 1.27 -14.11 1.58
CA GLY A 77 0.39 -15.07 0.92
C GLY A 77 -0.04 -14.66 -0.49
N SER A 78 -0.97 -15.44 -1.06
CA SER A 78 -1.41 -15.29 -2.45
C SER A 78 -2.08 -13.95 -2.75
N ALA A 79 -1.81 -13.43 -3.94
CA ALA A 79 -2.50 -12.28 -4.51
C ALA A 79 -3.89 -12.61 -5.10
N LEU A 80 -4.34 -13.87 -5.02
CA LEU A 80 -5.68 -14.25 -5.48
C LEU A 80 -6.76 -13.41 -4.80
N GLY A 81 -7.63 -12.79 -5.58
CA GLY A 81 -8.70 -11.89 -5.12
C GLY A 81 -8.30 -10.40 -5.01
N TRP A 82 -7.01 -10.05 -5.07
CA TRP A 82 -6.57 -8.65 -4.96
C TRP A 82 -6.67 -7.87 -6.26
N TYR A 83 -6.59 -8.56 -7.40
CA TYR A 83 -6.61 -7.93 -8.72
C TYR A 83 -7.87 -7.07 -8.96
N GLN A 84 -9.01 -7.45 -8.37
CA GLN A 84 -10.25 -6.65 -8.44
C GLN A 84 -10.12 -5.29 -7.74
N LEU A 85 -9.30 -5.20 -6.69
CA LEU A 85 -9.05 -3.94 -5.96
C LEU A 85 -7.93 -3.10 -6.60
N LEU A 86 -7.02 -3.76 -7.32
CA LEU A 86 -5.82 -3.16 -7.91
C LEU A 86 -6.07 -2.49 -9.26
N GLY A 87 -7.04 -2.97 -10.03
CA GLY A 87 -7.26 -2.46 -11.38
C GLY A 87 -6.10 -2.77 -12.33
N ASP A 88 -6.02 -2.02 -13.43
CA ASP A 88 -5.11 -2.24 -14.54
C ASP A 88 -3.66 -1.80 -14.27
N ALA A 89 -3.47 -0.73 -13.50
CA ALA A 89 -2.15 -0.23 -13.12
C ALA A 89 -1.64 -0.77 -11.78
N GLY A 90 -2.44 -1.57 -11.08
CA GLY A 90 -2.09 -2.02 -9.74
C GLY A 90 -1.10 -3.19 -9.71
N ILE A 91 -0.27 -3.23 -8.65
CA ILE A 91 0.82 -4.20 -8.52
C ILE A 91 0.78 -4.85 -7.13
N PRO A 92 0.71 -6.20 -7.02
CA PRO A 92 0.75 -6.87 -5.73
C PRO A 92 2.18 -7.03 -5.20
N VAL A 93 2.39 -6.70 -3.92
CA VAL A 93 3.53 -7.17 -3.12
C VAL A 93 3.05 -8.36 -2.31
N ARG A 94 3.57 -9.53 -2.68
CA ARG A 94 3.14 -10.85 -2.22
C ARG A 94 4.32 -11.65 -1.68
N LEU A 95 4.00 -12.57 -0.78
CA LEU A 95 4.91 -13.61 -0.28
C LEU A 95 4.25 -14.97 -0.48
N ASP A 96 4.45 -15.59 -1.65
CA ASP A 96 3.76 -16.85 -1.99
C ASP A 96 4.39 -18.10 -1.37
N GLN A 97 5.68 -18.03 -1.04
CA GLN A 97 6.41 -19.14 -0.46
C GLN A 97 6.38 -19.02 1.06
N PHE A 98 5.43 -19.72 1.67
CA PHE A 98 5.39 -19.89 3.11
C PHE A 98 6.07 -21.21 3.48
N ALA A 99 7.22 -21.16 4.13
CA ALA A 99 7.80 -22.35 4.76
C ALA A 99 7.11 -22.57 6.11
N PRO A 100 6.46 -23.72 6.35
CA PRO A 100 5.79 -23.98 7.61
C PRO A 100 6.80 -23.93 8.77
N GLY A 101 6.47 -23.17 9.83
CA GLY A 101 7.18 -23.16 11.11
C GLY A 101 8.10 -21.97 11.40
N GLY A 102 8.32 -21.03 10.46
CA GLY A 102 9.11 -19.82 10.71
C GLY A 102 8.28 -18.63 11.24
N PRO A 103 8.82 -17.77 12.12
CA PRO A 103 8.15 -16.52 12.50
C PRO A 103 8.03 -15.59 11.28
N TYR A 104 6.90 -14.89 11.15
CA TYR A 104 6.62 -14.00 10.00
C TYR A 104 7.73 -12.98 9.73
N THR A 105 8.37 -12.45 10.78
CA THR A 105 9.48 -11.49 10.66
C THR A 105 10.72 -12.08 9.97
N ALA A 106 11.04 -13.36 10.21
CA ALA A 106 12.14 -14.03 9.53
C ALA A 106 11.82 -14.28 8.06
N LEU A 107 10.58 -14.68 7.75
CA LEU A 107 10.12 -14.87 6.37
C LEU A 107 10.10 -13.54 5.60
N TYR A 108 9.72 -12.44 6.26
CA TYR A 108 9.76 -11.11 5.65
C TYR A 108 11.18 -10.71 5.28
N ALA A 109 12.15 -10.89 6.19
CA ALA A 109 13.55 -10.58 5.92
C ALA A 109 14.12 -11.45 4.79
N GLN A 110 13.88 -12.77 4.82
CA GLN A 110 14.41 -13.72 3.83
C GLN A 110 13.91 -13.43 2.40
N HIS A 111 12.68 -12.96 2.28
CA HIS A 111 12.04 -12.74 0.97
C HIS A 111 11.89 -11.25 0.61
N GLY A 112 12.55 -10.36 1.37
CA GLY A 112 12.50 -8.92 1.14
C GLY A 112 11.09 -8.34 1.20
N PHE A 113 10.20 -8.88 2.03
CA PHE A 113 8.86 -8.35 2.26
C PHE A 113 8.95 -7.20 3.27
N CYS A 114 9.37 -6.03 2.79
CA CYS A 114 9.67 -4.86 3.62
C CYS A 114 9.13 -3.56 3.01
N ALA A 115 9.25 -2.47 3.76
CA ALA A 115 8.76 -1.14 3.39
C ALA A 115 9.41 -0.63 2.10
N GLU A 116 10.69 -0.89 1.89
CA GLU A 116 11.46 -0.48 0.72
C GLU A 116 10.93 -1.13 -0.55
N ARG A 117 10.58 -2.43 -0.49
CA ARG A 117 9.98 -3.16 -1.60
C ARG A 117 8.59 -2.63 -1.93
N VAL A 118 7.79 -2.30 -0.92
CA VAL A 118 6.48 -1.67 -1.12
C VAL A 118 6.63 -0.29 -1.76
N ALA A 119 7.55 0.55 -1.28
CA ALA A 119 7.81 1.87 -1.86
C ALA A 119 8.32 1.77 -3.31
N ALA A 120 9.22 0.84 -3.60
CA ALA A 120 9.69 0.59 -4.97
C ALA A 120 8.54 0.16 -5.90
N THR A 121 7.64 -0.69 -5.40
CA THR A 121 6.47 -1.16 -6.14
C THR A 121 5.47 -0.02 -6.37
N ALA A 122 5.28 0.86 -5.39
CA ALA A 122 4.45 2.06 -5.53
C ALA A 122 4.96 2.99 -6.64
N ARG A 123 6.28 3.21 -6.70
CA ARG A 123 6.92 3.96 -7.79
C ARG A 123 6.67 3.31 -9.16
N ALA A 124 6.81 2.00 -9.26
CA ALA A 124 6.51 1.27 -10.49
C ALA A 124 5.02 1.41 -10.89
N GLY A 125 4.10 1.36 -9.92
CA GLY A 125 2.67 1.57 -10.14
C GLY A 125 2.36 2.99 -10.65
N LEU A 126 3.03 4.00 -10.11
CA LEU A 126 2.91 5.39 -10.57
C LEU A 126 3.40 5.55 -12.01
N ALA A 127 4.54 4.97 -12.36
CA ALA A 127 5.04 4.97 -13.74
C ALA A 127 4.01 4.31 -14.69
N ARG A 128 3.49 3.13 -14.33
CA ARG A 128 2.44 2.44 -15.10
C ARG A 128 1.17 3.27 -15.27
N ALA A 129 0.73 3.94 -14.21
CA ALA A 129 -0.47 4.79 -14.27
C ALA A 129 -0.27 6.04 -15.14
N GLY A 130 0.97 6.56 -15.22
CA GLY A 130 1.34 7.72 -16.03
C GLY A 130 1.58 7.43 -17.52
N HIS A 131 1.91 6.18 -17.87
CA HIS A 131 1.97 5.75 -19.27
C HIS A 131 0.53 5.57 -19.81
N ARG A 132 0.05 6.54 -20.58
CA ARG A 132 -1.03 6.32 -21.55
C ARG A 132 -0.49 5.42 -22.65
N GLU A 133 -1.14 4.29 -22.92
CA GLU A 133 -1.22 3.85 -24.31
C GLU A 133 -2.15 4.84 -25.00
N GLY A 134 -1.62 5.54 -26.00
CA GLY A 134 -2.46 6.22 -26.96
C GLY A 134 -3.18 5.17 -27.79
N ALA A 135 -4.51 5.16 -27.69
CA ALA A 135 -5.45 4.68 -28.69
C ALA A 135 -6.82 5.31 -28.39
#